data_AF-A0A251ZSV1-F1
#
_entry.id   AF-A0A251ZSV1-F1
#
_cell.length_a   1.000
_cell.length_b   1.000
_cell.length_c   1.000
_cell.angle_alpha   90.00
_cell.angle_beta   90.00
_cell.angle_gamma   90.00
#
_symmetry.space_group_name_H-M   'P 1'
#
loop_
_entity.id
_entity.type
_entity.pdbx_description
1 polymer ?
#
loop_
_entity_poly.entity_id
_entity_poly.type
_entity_poly.pdbx_seq_one_letter_code
_entity_poly.pdbx_strand_id
1 'polypeptide(L)'
;MSEDSKVKIDVEGVDRIKLKTRDDQDVGSVAVHSTGAQQDAIIQNVAENFSPIIGGNNSEGQSGQASPESSAQPQQPKTTEQTLVQPPPVPTQAADSGIFYDFNFGMRVSVPKPPEGEGWRIQLYDKDAEVGLLDQPCFDVGHAATAKHHFLNGKITISKINKEGVQEVIFTHDYDAKGKDVLIVFPVGSLGDSLGWMPYADKFRKKHQCNVTVALGKPLIELFEKSYPEIKFLDATEYAKKEPKDRHPFYASYYIGLFFKDDDNHWQPQDFRQVGLHRTAGYILGVDPTEEAPKLTVDDDTRPIEEPYVVIATHASTQCKYWNNPYGWYHVVKFLKSVGYRVVCIDKEYAFGRDLVWNHIPNGVEDQTGPRSLKERARWLKHAEFFVGLSSGLAWLAWGAGVPSVIISGFTHPSTEYDTPYRVFSTHVCNGCWNDIRYQFDHSNFLYCPKHQNTPRQFECTKGISHQHVIETIKKIPGCRTEVIEQV
;
A
#
# COMPACT_ATOMS: atom_id res chain seq x y z
N MET A 1 12.38 53.19 -43.58
CA MET A 1 12.72 54.63 -43.46
C MET A 1 11.43 55.31 -43.02
N SER A 2 11.28 55.95 -41.87
CA SER A 2 12.22 56.58 -40.93
C SER A 2 11.72 56.44 -39.47
N GLU A 3 12.61 56.78 -38.54
CA GLU A 3 12.50 56.69 -37.09
C GLU A 3 11.58 57.75 -36.42
N ASP A 4 11.32 57.46 -35.14
CA ASP A 4 11.06 58.33 -33.98
C ASP A 4 9.65 58.86 -33.66
N SER A 5 9.10 58.34 -32.56
CA SER A 5 8.73 59.16 -31.39
C SER A 5 8.38 58.27 -30.18
N LYS A 6 9.26 58.28 -29.16
CA LYS A 6 8.99 57.78 -27.81
C LYS A 6 8.36 58.89 -26.98
N VAL A 7 7.28 58.60 -26.27
CA VAL A 7 6.72 59.46 -25.21
C VAL A 7 7.17 58.92 -23.86
N LYS A 8 7.91 59.75 -23.11
CA LYS A 8 8.19 59.59 -21.67
C LYS A 8 7.09 60.27 -20.86
N ILE A 9 6.64 59.63 -19.79
CA ILE A 9 5.93 60.30 -18.69
C ILE A 9 6.70 59.97 -17.42
N ASP A 10 7.30 61.01 -16.82
CA ASP A 10 7.86 61.00 -15.47
C ASP A 10 6.73 61.31 -14.47
N VAL A 11 6.66 60.54 -13.39
CA VAL A 11 6.01 60.97 -12.15
C VAL A 11 6.93 60.59 -10.99
N GLU A 12 7.62 61.59 -10.47
CA GLU A 12 8.37 61.52 -9.22
C GLU A 12 7.40 61.55 -8.02
N GLY A 13 7.75 60.79 -6.97
CA GLY A 13 7.38 61.09 -5.58
C GLY A 13 6.30 60.23 -4.94
N VAL A 14 6.67 59.02 -4.46
CA VAL A 14 6.17 58.48 -3.18
C VAL A 14 7.30 57.68 -2.51
N ASP A 15 7.59 58.02 -1.26
CA ASP A 15 8.65 57.51 -0.41
C ASP A 15 8.66 55.97 -0.26
N ARG A 16 9.86 55.40 -0.34
CA ARG A 16 10.12 53.99 -0.02
C ARG A 16 10.03 53.78 1.49
N ILE A 17 8.90 53.26 1.95
CA ILE A 17 8.79 52.62 3.27
C ILE A 17 9.66 51.37 3.25
N LYS A 18 10.82 51.43 3.93
CA LYS A 18 11.61 50.24 4.29
C LYS A 18 10.89 49.49 5.40
N LEU A 19 10.13 48.45 5.05
CA LEU A 19 9.71 47.43 6.01
C LEU A 19 10.85 46.44 6.22
N LYS A 20 11.39 46.47 7.44
CA LYS A 20 12.35 45.50 7.97
C LYS A 20 11.72 44.10 7.94
N THR A 21 12.37 43.16 7.25
CA THR A 21 12.09 41.73 7.36
C THR A 21 12.36 41.31 8.79
N ARG A 22 11.31 40.85 9.46
CA ARG A 22 11.35 40.30 10.81
C ARG A 22 11.54 38.80 10.67
N ASP A 23 12.71 38.37 11.10
CA ASP A 23 13.06 37.08 11.71
C ASP A 23 12.33 35.83 11.23
N ASP A 24 13.15 34.94 10.67
CA ASP A 24 12.93 33.50 10.62
C ASP A 24 12.40 32.99 11.97
N GLN A 25 11.09 32.72 12.01
CA GLN A 25 10.49 31.84 12.98
C GLN A 25 9.80 30.71 12.22
N ASP A 26 10.37 29.52 12.41
CA ASP A 26 9.80 28.19 12.20
C ASP A 26 8.39 28.14 11.60
N VAL A 27 8.33 28.15 10.26
CA VAL A 27 7.25 27.46 9.56
C VAL A 27 7.79 26.09 9.23
N GLY A 28 7.63 25.17 10.19
CA GLY A 28 7.94 23.76 10.02
C GLY A 28 7.26 23.23 8.77
N SER A 29 8.07 22.95 7.74
CA SER A 29 7.63 22.20 6.58
C SER A 29 7.27 20.79 7.04
N VAL A 30 5.97 20.53 7.17
CA VAL A 30 5.48 19.15 7.28
C VAL A 30 5.66 18.53 5.91
N ALA A 31 6.86 18.00 5.67
CA ALA A 31 7.15 17.14 4.55
C ALA A 31 6.27 15.89 4.70
N VAL A 32 5.22 15.80 3.89
CA VAL A 32 4.53 14.54 3.64
C VAL A 32 5.47 13.72 2.76
N HIS A 33 6.43 13.03 3.41
CA HIS A 33 7.28 12.06 2.74
C HIS A 33 6.39 10.92 2.21
N SER A 34 6.50 10.60 0.92
CA SER A 34 5.88 9.42 0.33
C SER A 34 6.57 8.16 0.90
N THR A 35 5.98 7.60 1.95
CA THR A 35 6.52 6.46 2.70
C THR A 35 6.63 5.18 1.87
N GLY A 36 5.84 5.02 0.80
CA GLY A 36 5.80 3.79 -0.01
C GLY A 36 7.11 3.44 -0.72
N ALA A 37 7.73 4.40 -1.45
CA ALA A 37 8.95 4.12 -2.21
C ALA A 37 10.19 3.87 -1.33
N GLN A 38 10.25 4.48 -0.15
CA GLN A 38 11.29 4.17 0.83
C GLN A 38 11.04 2.81 1.47
N GLN A 39 9.78 2.42 1.72
CA GLN A 39 9.47 1.08 2.23
C GLN A 39 9.85 -0.01 1.22
N ASP A 40 9.58 0.13 -0.08
CA ASP A 40 9.95 -0.88 -1.09
C ASP A 40 11.47 -1.12 -1.18
N ALA A 41 12.26 -0.05 -1.19
CA ALA A 41 13.73 -0.13 -1.23
C ALA A 41 14.32 -0.70 0.07
N ILE A 42 13.70 -0.42 1.22
CA ILE A 42 14.15 -0.94 2.52
C ILE A 42 13.72 -2.40 2.69
N ILE A 43 12.52 -2.79 2.23
CA ILE A 43 12.07 -4.18 2.20
C ILE A 43 13.02 -5.01 1.34
N GLN A 44 13.48 -4.50 0.19
CA GLN A 44 14.56 -5.14 -0.58
C GLN A 44 15.87 -5.26 0.21
N ASN A 45 16.28 -4.24 0.96
CA ASN A 45 17.46 -4.31 1.84
C ASN A 45 17.28 -5.28 3.03
N VAL A 46 16.06 -5.50 3.53
CA VAL A 46 15.77 -6.51 4.57
C VAL A 46 16.06 -7.92 4.04
N ALA A 47 15.81 -8.22 2.77
CA ALA A 47 16.17 -9.52 2.18
C ALA A 47 17.69 -9.79 2.16
N GLU A 48 18.53 -8.76 2.05
CA GLU A 48 19.99 -8.90 2.14
C GLU A 48 20.44 -9.32 3.55
N ASN A 49 19.77 -8.83 4.60
CA ASN A 49 20.04 -9.20 6.00
C ASN A 49 19.58 -10.63 6.35
N PHE A 50 18.69 -11.23 5.55
CA PHE A 50 18.16 -12.59 5.75
C PHE A 50 18.53 -13.55 4.62
N SER A 51 19.49 -13.17 3.77
CA SER A 51 20.06 -14.05 2.75
C SER A 51 20.77 -15.24 3.40
N PRO A 52 20.76 -16.44 2.79
CA PRO A 52 21.34 -17.63 3.39
C PRO A 52 22.85 -17.44 3.62
N ILE A 53 23.28 -17.49 4.88
CA ILE A 53 24.69 -17.52 5.29
C ILE A 53 25.02 -18.96 5.69
N ILE A 54 25.68 -19.68 4.79
CA ILE A 54 26.21 -21.02 5.06
C ILE A 54 27.70 -20.85 5.39
N GLY A 55 28.01 -20.87 6.69
CA GLY A 55 29.37 -20.75 7.22
C GLY A 55 29.81 -19.29 7.45
N GLY A 56 29.76 -18.84 8.70
CA GLY A 56 30.26 -17.53 9.14
C GLY A 56 29.81 -17.17 10.55
N ASN A 57 30.67 -16.48 11.32
CA ASN A 57 30.37 -16.03 12.68
C ASN A 57 29.25 -14.98 12.69
N ASN A 58 28.29 -15.14 13.60
CA ASN A 58 27.55 -14.00 14.15
C ASN A 58 28.55 -13.14 14.93
N SER A 59 29.06 -12.07 14.33
CA SER A 59 29.69 -11.01 15.11
C SER A 59 28.62 -10.29 15.91
N GLU A 60 28.52 -10.66 17.18
CA GLU A 60 28.03 -9.81 18.26
C GLU A 60 28.54 -8.36 18.09
N GLY A 61 27.69 -7.40 18.43
CA GLY A 61 27.92 -5.98 18.24
C GLY A 61 29.31 -5.53 18.67
N GLN A 62 30.06 -4.93 17.75
CA GLN A 62 31.27 -4.22 18.08
C GLN A 62 30.92 -2.88 18.74
N SER A 63 30.92 -2.90 20.07
CA SER A 63 31.13 -1.73 20.91
C SER A 63 32.52 -1.13 20.63
N GLY A 64 32.57 -0.03 19.88
CA GLY A 64 33.77 0.77 19.71
C GLY A 64 34.06 1.59 20.98
N GLN A 65 35.20 1.32 21.61
CA GLN A 65 35.75 2.11 22.72
C GLN A 65 35.99 3.57 22.31
N ALA A 66 35.64 4.48 23.22
CA ALA A 66 35.82 5.92 23.09
C ALA A 66 37.24 6.37 23.48
N SER A 67 37.74 7.41 22.80
CA SER A 67 38.59 8.46 23.35
C SER A 67 38.51 9.72 22.46
N PRO A 68 38.73 10.92 23.03
CA PRO A 68 37.83 12.05 22.83
C PRO A 68 38.41 13.11 21.90
N GLU A 69 37.55 13.81 21.15
CA GLU A 69 37.71 15.25 20.94
C GLU A 69 36.46 15.89 20.31
N SER A 70 36.15 17.06 20.84
CA SER A 70 34.98 17.89 20.63
C SER A 70 34.89 18.45 19.20
N SER A 71 33.76 18.23 18.52
CA SER A 71 33.09 19.29 17.76
C SER A 71 31.63 18.91 17.51
N ALA A 72 30.73 19.82 17.84
CA ALA A 72 29.29 19.65 17.66
C ALA A 72 28.95 19.56 16.16
N GLN A 73 28.47 18.39 15.72
CA GLN A 73 27.85 18.20 14.41
C GLN A 73 26.32 18.07 14.54
N PRO A 74 25.56 18.61 13.57
CA PRO A 74 24.10 18.54 13.58
C PRO A 74 23.63 17.08 13.50
N GLN A 75 22.61 16.75 14.31
CA GLN A 75 22.02 15.42 14.41
C GLN A 75 21.70 14.84 13.03
N GLN A 76 22.30 13.69 12.70
CA GLN A 76 21.92 12.90 11.54
C GLN A 76 20.43 12.52 11.62
N PRO A 77 19.68 12.58 10.51
CA PRO A 77 18.29 12.16 10.49
C PRO A 77 18.18 10.67 10.83
N LYS A 78 17.27 10.33 11.74
CA LYS A 78 16.93 8.95 12.14
C LYS A 78 16.66 8.10 10.89
N THR A 79 17.36 6.99 10.73
CA THR A 79 17.24 6.10 9.58
C THR A 79 15.84 5.47 9.50
N THR A 80 15.29 5.48 8.29
CA THR A 80 13.94 5.02 7.92
C THR A 80 13.64 3.54 8.26
N GLU A 81 14.67 2.75 8.59
CA GLU A 81 14.57 1.35 9.07
C GLU A 81 13.70 1.19 10.34
N GLN A 82 13.58 2.22 11.16
CA GLN A 82 12.80 2.20 12.42
C GLN A 82 11.28 2.16 12.22
N THR A 83 10.78 2.16 10.97
CA THR A 83 9.34 2.22 10.66
C THR A 83 8.76 0.95 10.07
N LEU A 84 9.57 -0.09 9.84
CA LEU A 84 9.14 -1.36 9.25
C LEU A 84 9.17 -2.50 10.28
N VAL A 85 8.15 -3.35 10.21
CA VAL A 85 8.07 -4.54 11.06
C VAL A 85 9.13 -5.54 10.60
N GLN A 86 10.24 -5.64 11.32
CA GLN A 86 11.27 -6.63 11.01
C GLN A 86 10.87 -8.05 11.48
N PRO A 87 11.23 -9.11 10.74
CA PRO A 87 11.04 -10.46 11.22
C PRO A 87 11.92 -10.74 12.45
N PRO A 88 11.60 -11.76 13.28
CA PRO A 88 12.41 -12.10 14.44
C PRO A 88 13.85 -12.46 14.05
N PRO A 89 14.88 -12.05 14.80
CA PRO A 89 16.28 -12.28 14.43
C PRO A 89 16.70 -13.75 14.46
N VAL A 90 16.00 -14.58 15.23
CA VAL A 90 16.19 -16.04 15.32
C VAL A 90 14.84 -16.71 15.07
N PRO A 91 14.80 -17.92 14.47
CA PRO A 91 13.54 -18.62 14.27
C PRO A 91 12.80 -18.87 15.59
N THR A 92 11.47 -18.72 15.58
CA THR A 92 10.67 -18.61 16.81
C THR A 92 10.24 -19.94 17.43
N GLN A 93 10.23 -21.03 16.66
CA GLN A 93 9.83 -22.34 17.15
C GLN A 93 11.06 -23.15 17.54
N ALA A 94 11.03 -23.78 18.71
CA ALA A 94 12.06 -24.70 19.15
C ALA A 94 11.69 -26.14 18.80
N ALA A 95 12.67 -26.91 18.35
CA ALA A 95 12.62 -28.36 18.19
C ALA A 95 13.73 -29.02 19.04
N ASP A 96 13.80 -30.35 19.01
CA ASP A 96 14.84 -31.09 19.73
C ASP A 96 16.23 -30.79 19.18
N SER A 97 17.27 -31.18 19.93
CA SER A 97 18.68 -31.05 19.54
C SER A 97 19.14 -29.61 19.27
N GLY A 98 18.49 -28.61 19.87
CA GLY A 98 18.85 -27.20 19.72
C GLY A 98 18.48 -26.60 18.36
N ILE A 99 17.62 -27.28 17.59
CA ILE A 99 17.12 -26.79 16.30
C ILE A 99 16.04 -25.73 16.55
N PHE A 100 16.10 -24.64 15.80
CA PHE A 100 15.04 -23.64 15.74
C PHE A 100 14.51 -23.53 14.31
N TYR A 101 13.20 -23.32 14.17
CA TYR A 101 12.58 -23.13 12.87
C TYR A 101 11.41 -22.16 12.96
N ASP A 102 10.99 -21.58 11.83
CA ASP A 102 9.70 -20.90 11.68
C ASP A 102 9.37 -20.66 10.20
N PHE A 103 8.25 -19.99 9.97
CA PHE A 103 7.81 -19.54 8.65
C PHE A 103 7.67 -18.01 8.60
N ASN A 104 8.48 -17.30 9.40
CA ASN A 104 8.51 -15.85 9.40
C ASN A 104 9.41 -15.39 8.25
N PHE A 105 8.86 -14.64 7.30
CA PHE A 105 9.64 -14.12 6.17
C PHE A 105 10.24 -15.22 5.26
N GLY A 106 9.45 -16.28 5.02
CA GLY A 106 9.90 -17.50 4.33
C GLY A 106 10.15 -18.65 5.31
N MET A 107 10.65 -19.79 4.84
CA MET A 107 10.97 -20.94 5.70
C MET A 107 12.36 -20.74 6.29
N ARG A 108 12.50 -20.70 7.62
CA ARG A 108 13.78 -20.46 8.27
C ARG A 108 14.13 -21.58 9.23
N VAL A 109 15.42 -21.91 9.29
CA VAL A 109 15.99 -22.93 10.17
C VAL A 109 17.31 -22.43 10.74
N SER A 110 17.53 -22.68 12.03
CA SER A 110 18.84 -22.60 12.66
C SER A 110 19.21 -23.93 13.31
N VAL A 111 20.45 -24.37 13.10
CA VAL A 111 21.02 -25.57 13.71
C VAL A 111 22.29 -25.20 14.49
N PRO A 112 22.54 -25.82 15.66
CA PRO A 112 23.71 -25.51 16.46
C PRO A 112 24.97 -26.10 15.83
N LYS A 113 26.14 -25.72 16.36
CA LYS A 113 27.40 -26.32 15.94
C LYS A 113 27.38 -27.83 16.20
N PRO A 114 27.59 -28.69 15.18
CA PRO A 114 27.65 -30.13 15.37
C PRO A 114 28.95 -30.54 16.10
N PRO A 115 28.99 -31.74 16.70
CA PRO A 115 30.23 -32.34 17.18
C PRO A 115 31.29 -32.45 16.07
N GLU A 116 32.57 -32.45 16.44
CA GLU A 116 33.66 -32.56 15.48
C GLU A 116 33.55 -33.85 14.63
N GLY A 117 33.59 -33.68 13.30
CA GLY A 117 33.43 -34.75 12.33
C GLY A 117 31.98 -35.11 12.01
N GLU A 118 31.00 -34.48 12.64
CA GLU A 118 29.56 -34.64 12.35
C GLU A 118 29.03 -33.39 11.61
N GLY A 119 27.82 -33.48 11.10
CA GLY A 119 27.17 -32.38 10.38
C GLY A 119 25.65 -32.45 10.41
N TRP A 120 25.03 -31.46 9.77
CA TRP A 120 23.60 -31.40 9.48
C TRP A 120 23.40 -31.46 7.97
N ARG A 121 22.27 -31.98 7.51
CA ARG A 121 21.74 -31.76 6.17
C ARG A 121 20.38 -31.08 6.29
N ILE A 122 20.27 -29.89 5.72
CA ILE A 122 19.07 -29.07 5.78
C ILE A 122 18.37 -29.16 4.43
N GLN A 123 17.09 -29.53 4.45
CA GLN A 123 16.26 -29.63 3.25
C GLN A 123 14.97 -28.81 3.44
N LEU A 124 14.72 -27.91 2.48
CA LEU A 124 13.49 -27.12 2.39
C LEU A 124 12.79 -27.50 1.09
N TYR A 125 11.50 -27.79 1.17
CA TYR A 125 10.73 -28.34 0.06
C TYR A 125 9.37 -27.66 -0.03
N ASP A 126 8.93 -27.32 -1.24
CA ASP A 126 7.56 -26.85 -1.50
C ASP A 126 6.68 -28.07 -1.85
N LYS A 127 5.68 -28.34 -1.03
CA LYS A 127 4.77 -29.48 -1.19
C LYS A 127 3.73 -29.28 -2.29
N ASP A 128 3.38 -28.04 -2.60
CA ASP A 128 2.38 -27.77 -3.64
C ASP A 128 3.02 -27.88 -5.04
N ALA A 129 4.27 -27.41 -5.18
CA ALA A 129 5.04 -27.50 -6.42
C ALA A 129 5.86 -28.80 -6.56
N GLU A 130 5.90 -29.62 -5.52
CA GLU A 130 6.74 -30.82 -5.40
C GLU A 130 8.24 -30.58 -5.70
N VAL A 131 8.78 -29.43 -5.29
CA VAL A 131 10.16 -29.03 -5.62
C VAL A 131 11.04 -28.78 -4.38
N GLY A 132 12.29 -29.24 -4.45
CA GLY A 132 13.32 -28.90 -3.46
C GLY A 132 13.78 -27.45 -3.64
N LEU A 133 13.62 -26.64 -2.59
CA LEU A 133 14.04 -25.23 -2.55
C LEU A 133 15.47 -25.07 -2.06
N LEU A 134 15.90 -25.96 -1.16
CA LEU A 134 17.25 -26.00 -0.61
C LEU A 134 17.56 -27.43 -0.18
N ASP A 135 18.79 -27.89 -0.45
CA ASP A 135 19.34 -29.15 0.06
C ASP A 135 20.84 -28.99 0.24
N GLN A 136 21.30 -28.76 1.47
CA GLN A 136 22.69 -28.42 1.75
C GLN A 136 23.21 -29.09 3.04
N PRO A 137 24.44 -29.63 3.05
CA PRO A 137 25.11 -30.02 4.28
C PRO A 137 25.65 -28.78 5.02
N CYS A 138 25.74 -28.87 6.36
CA CYS A 138 26.28 -27.84 7.23
C CYS A 138 27.12 -28.48 8.35
N PHE A 139 28.41 -28.14 8.43
CA PHE A 139 29.37 -28.70 9.39
C PHE A 139 29.77 -27.71 10.49
N ASP A 140 29.00 -26.62 10.65
CA ASP A 140 29.18 -25.60 11.69
C ASP A 140 27.78 -25.14 12.18
N VAL A 141 27.71 -24.03 12.91
CA VAL A 141 26.44 -23.32 13.13
C VAL A 141 25.82 -23.00 11.76
N GLY A 142 24.55 -23.35 11.58
CA GLY A 142 23.84 -23.19 10.31
C GLY A 142 22.62 -22.31 10.44
N HIS A 143 22.43 -21.43 9.46
CA HIS A 143 21.19 -20.69 9.23
C HIS A 143 20.76 -20.87 7.78
N ALA A 144 19.54 -21.34 7.57
CA ALA A 144 18.97 -21.50 6.23
C ALA A 144 17.65 -20.75 6.15
N ALA A 145 17.42 -20.09 5.01
CA ALA A 145 16.18 -19.41 4.69
C ALA A 145 15.84 -19.61 3.20
N THR A 146 14.55 -19.64 2.86
CA THR A 146 14.12 -19.56 1.46
C THR A 146 14.35 -18.17 0.90
N ALA A 147 14.72 -18.09 -0.39
CA ALA A 147 14.72 -16.81 -1.13
C ALA A 147 13.30 -16.28 -1.39
N LYS A 148 12.27 -17.14 -1.27
CA LYS A 148 10.86 -16.78 -1.42
C LYS A 148 10.28 -16.37 -0.07
N HIS A 149 9.52 -15.26 -0.06
CA HIS A 149 8.91 -14.65 1.13
C HIS A 149 7.37 -14.67 1.11
N HIS A 150 6.76 -15.06 -0.02
CA HIS A 150 5.32 -15.35 -0.08
C HIS A 150 5.01 -16.70 0.59
N PHE A 151 3.72 -17.00 0.74
CA PHE A 151 3.25 -18.28 1.28
C PHE A 151 3.79 -19.46 0.48
N LEU A 152 4.37 -20.42 1.20
CA LEU A 152 4.77 -21.72 0.68
C LEU A 152 4.15 -22.80 1.57
N ASN A 153 3.58 -23.85 0.97
CA ASN A 153 3.22 -25.06 1.70
C ASN A 153 4.48 -25.89 1.97
N GLY A 154 5.34 -25.35 2.84
CA GLY A 154 6.70 -25.82 3.02
C GLY A 154 6.82 -27.08 3.88
N LYS A 155 7.82 -27.90 3.58
CA LYS A 155 8.33 -28.97 4.44
C LYS A 155 9.80 -28.74 4.77
N ILE A 156 10.12 -28.72 6.06
CA ILE A 156 11.47 -28.64 6.59
C ILE A 156 11.90 -30.05 7.00
N THR A 157 13.05 -30.52 6.53
CA THR A 157 13.66 -31.79 6.96
C THR A 157 15.09 -31.55 7.37
N ILE A 158 15.48 -32.02 8.55
CA ILE A 158 16.85 -31.93 9.07
C ILE A 158 17.35 -33.34 9.36
N SER A 159 18.49 -33.67 8.76
CA SER A 159 19.20 -34.92 9.02
C SER A 159 20.50 -34.65 9.74
N LYS A 160 20.86 -35.53 10.67
CA LYS A 160 22.20 -35.59 11.26
C LYS A 160 23.12 -36.39 10.36
N ILE A 161 24.32 -35.89 10.10
CA ILE A 161 25.40 -36.57 9.39
C ILE A 161 26.40 -37.03 10.45
N ASN A 162 26.62 -38.34 10.57
CA ASN A 162 27.61 -38.89 11.50
C ASN A 162 29.03 -38.86 10.91
N LYS A 163 30.03 -39.32 11.68
CA LYS A 163 31.46 -39.32 11.26
C LYS A 163 31.74 -40.19 10.05
N GLU A 164 30.92 -41.21 9.81
CA GLU A 164 30.98 -42.08 8.65
C GLU A 164 30.23 -41.50 7.43
N GLY A 165 29.62 -40.31 7.55
CA GLY A 165 28.85 -39.65 6.50
C GLY A 165 27.42 -40.18 6.33
N VAL A 166 26.96 -41.07 7.22
CA VAL A 166 25.60 -41.62 7.21
C VAL A 166 24.63 -40.55 7.70
N GLN A 167 23.52 -40.41 6.97
CA GLN A 167 22.46 -39.45 7.27
C GLN A 167 21.29 -40.13 7.99
N GLU A 168 20.85 -39.53 9.09
CA GLU A 168 19.66 -39.93 9.83
C GLU A 168 18.72 -38.72 9.95
N VAL A 169 17.48 -38.84 9.48
CA VAL A 169 16.47 -37.78 9.64
C VAL A 169 16.08 -37.69 11.11
N ILE A 170 16.30 -36.53 11.72
CA ILE A 170 15.99 -36.30 13.15
C ILE A 170 14.85 -35.31 13.36
N PHE A 171 14.50 -34.52 12.33
CA PHE A 171 13.41 -33.56 12.41
C PHE A 171 12.72 -33.42 11.06
N THR A 172 11.39 -33.36 11.09
CA THR A 172 10.56 -33.06 9.94
C THR A 172 9.37 -32.24 10.39
N HIS A 173 9.11 -31.12 9.72
CA HIS A 173 7.96 -30.26 9.99
C HIS A 173 7.33 -29.80 8.68
N ASP A 174 6.07 -30.18 8.50
CA ASP A 174 5.22 -29.66 7.42
C ASP A 174 4.54 -28.38 7.90
N TYR A 175 4.36 -27.40 7.02
CA TYR A 175 3.60 -26.19 7.34
C TYR A 175 2.22 -26.55 7.91
N ASP A 176 1.95 -26.12 9.14
CA ASP A 176 0.69 -26.32 9.83
C ASP A 176 0.44 -25.13 10.77
N ALA A 177 -0.28 -24.14 10.26
CA ALA A 177 -0.67 -22.96 11.02
C ALA A 177 -1.95 -23.16 11.85
N LYS A 178 -2.55 -24.35 11.88
CA LYS A 178 -3.80 -24.57 12.61
C LYS A 178 -3.64 -24.25 14.10
N GLY A 179 -4.44 -23.30 14.59
CA GLY A 179 -4.36 -22.80 15.96
C GLY A 179 -3.07 -22.07 16.33
N LYS A 180 -2.18 -21.80 15.36
CA LYS A 180 -0.93 -21.05 15.56
C LYS A 180 -1.14 -19.57 15.28
N ASP A 181 -0.32 -18.73 15.91
CA ASP A 181 -0.35 -17.29 15.68
C ASP A 181 0.43 -16.93 14.40
N VAL A 182 -0.23 -16.22 13.48
CA VAL A 182 0.35 -15.75 12.21
C VAL A 182 0.22 -14.23 12.12
N LEU A 183 1.30 -13.58 11.70
CA LEU A 183 1.34 -12.14 11.45
C LEU A 183 1.17 -11.84 9.96
N ILE A 184 0.28 -10.94 9.61
CA ILE A 184 0.19 -10.38 8.24
C ILE A 184 0.46 -8.89 8.34
N VAL A 185 1.46 -8.40 7.60
CA VAL A 185 1.91 -7.01 7.66
C VAL A 185 1.48 -6.27 6.41
N PHE A 186 0.74 -5.17 6.58
CA PHE A 186 0.41 -4.24 5.51
C PHE A 186 1.31 -2.99 5.61
N PRO A 187 1.73 -2.40 4.47
CA PRO A 187 2.44 -1.13 4.46
C PRO A 187 1.56 -0.01 5.00
N VAL A 188 2.21 1.00 5.60
CA VAL A 188 1.54 2.15 6.20
C VAL A 188 1.52 3.31 5.21
N GLY A 189 0.34 3.89 5.00
CA GLY A 189 0.18 5.14 4.23
C GLY A 189 -0.74 5.04 3.02
N SER A 190 -1.20 3.84 2.64
CA SER A 190 -2.14 3.65 1.53
C SER A 190 -3.49 3.11 2.01
N LEU A 191 -4.53 3.95 1.86
CA LEU A 191 -5.92 3.60 2.21
C LEU A 191 -6.48 2.51 1.28
N GLY A 192 -6.34 2.70 -0.03
CA GLY A 192 -6.94 1.81 -1.03
C GLY A 192 -6.38 0.40 -0.97
N ASP A 193 -5.05 0.30 -0.88
CA ASP A 193 -4.38 -1.00 -0.88
C ASP A 193 -4.78 -1.84 0.34
N SER A 194 -4.76 -1.23 1.53
CA SER A 194 -5.17 -1.91 2.76
C SER A 194 -6.62 -2.38 2.73
N LEU A 195 -7.54 -1.56 2.17
CA LEU A 195 -8.95 -1.94 1.99
C LEU A 195 -9.10 -3.11 1.00
N GLY A 196 -8.35 -3.10 -0.10
CA GLY A 196 -8.35 -4.17 -1.08
C GLY A 196 -7.74 -5.48 -0.54
N TRP A 197 -6.75 -5.40 0.35
CA TRP A 197 -6.03 -6.57 0.85
C TRP A 197 -6.65 -7.24 2.07
N MET A 198 -7.40 -6.50 2.90
CA MET A 198 -7.99 -7.00 4.14
C MET A 198 -8.80 -8.31 3.98
N PRO A 199 -9.65 -8.48 2.95
CA PRO A 199 -10.39 -9.72 2.74
C PRO A 199 -9.49 -10.97 2.59
N TYR A 200 -8.33 -10.84 1.95
CA TYR A 200 -7.42 -11.98 1.75
C TYR A 200 -6.76 -12.43 3.05
N ALA A 201 -6.53 -11.53 4.01
CA ALA A 201 -6.09 -11.90 5.35
C ALA A 201 -7.13 -12.78 6.08
N ASP A 202 -8.43 -12.49 5.93
CA ASP A 202 -9.50 -13.33 6.48
C ASP A 202 -9.65 -14.65 5.71
N LYS A 203 -9.47 -14.66 4.38
CA LYS A 203 -9.38 -15.90 3.59
C LYS A 203 -8.25 -16.80 4.08
N PHE A 204 -7.08 -16.23 4.37
CA PHE A 204 -5.93 -16.96 4.90
C PHE A 204 -6.26 -17.59 6.26
N ARG A 205 -6.81 -16.79 7.19
CA ARG A 205 -7.27 -17.25 8.50
C ARG A 205 -8.22 -18.44 8.37
N LYS A 206 -9.23 -18.35 7.49
CA LYS A 206 -10.24 -19.40 7.28
C LYS A 206 -9.63 -20.66 6.67
N LYS A 207 -8.79 -20.52 5.64
CA LYS A 207 -8.13 -21.65 4.96
C LYS A 207 -7.24 -22.44 5.92
N HIS A 208 -6.43 -21.74 6.71
CA HIS A 208 -5.42 -22.36 7.57
C HIS A 208 -5.86 -22.57 9.02
N GLN A 209 -7.06 -22.11 9.41
CA GLN A 209 -7.59 -22.21 10.77
C GLN A 209 -6.61 -21.66 11.82
N CYS A 210 -5.88 -20.59 11.47
CA CYS A 210 -4.86 -19.96 12.30
C CYS A 210 -5.39 -18.73 13.03
N ASN A 211 -4.64 -18.25 14.02
CA ASN A 211 -4.93 -17.01 14.72
C ASN A 211 -4.20 -15.87 14.00
N VAL A 212 -4.89 -15.14 13.12
CA VAL A 212 -4.28 -14.04 12.37
C VAL A 212 -4.24 -12.77 13.20
N THR A 213 -3.06 -12.14 13.22
CA THR A 213 -2.87 -10.75 13.63
C THR A 213 -2.48 -9.93 12.40
N VAL A 214 -3.19 -8.84 12.11
CA VAL A 214 -2.84 -7.91 11.03
C VAL A 214 -2.17 -6.67 11.62
N ALA A 215 -0.97 -6.36 11.14
CA ALA A 215 -0.25 -5.14 11.42
C ALA A 215 -0.52 -4.11 10.32
N LEU A 216 -1.13 -2.97 10.67
CA LEU A 216 -1.45 -1.90 9.72
C LEU A 216 -1.50 -0.52 10.40
N GLY A 217 -1.81 0.53 9.64
CA GLY A 217 -1.93 1.88 10.18
C GLY A 217 -3.15 2.05 11.10
N LYS A 218 -2.97 2.75 12.24
CA LYS A 218 -4.02 2.96 13.26
C LYS A 218 -5.41 3.37 12.74
N PRO A 219 -5.57 4.33 11.80
CA PRO A 219 -6.90 4.72 11.34
C PRO A 219 -7.70 3.60 10.69
N LEU A 220 -7.02 2.59 10.13
CA LEU A 220 -7.64 1.41 9.52
C LEU A 220 -8.02 0.35 10.55
N ILE A 221 -7.29 0.27 11.68
CA ILE A 221 -7.64 -0.64 12.78
C ILE A 221 -9.05 -0.35 13.27
N GLU A 222 -9.34 0.93 13.56
CA GLU A 222 -10.65 1.38 14.03
C GLU A 222 -11.78 1.11 13.02
N LEU A 223 -11.43 1.01 11.73
CA LEU A 223 -12.37 0.71 10.65
C LEU A 223 -12.71 -0.78 10.56
N PHE A 224 -11.77 -1.67 10.91
CA PHE A 224 -11.91 -3.12 10.74
C PHE A 224 -12.21 -3.90 12.02
N GLU A 225 -11.70 -3.47 13.17
CA GLU A 225 -11.65 -4.30 14.40
C GLU A 225 -12.99 -4.90 14.82
N LYS A 226 -14.09 -4.15 14.73
CA LYS A 226 -15.43 -4.65 15.08
C LYS A 226 -16.03 -5.55 14.00
N SER A 227 -15.63 -5.34 12.74
CA SER A 227 -16.14 -6.06 11.58
C SER A 227 -15.41 -7.38 11.30
N TYR A 228 -14.23 -7.57 11.91
CA TYR A 228 -13.42 -8.78 11.86
C TYR A 228 -13.03 -9.24 13.28
N PRO A 229 -14.00 -9.67 14.11
CA PRO A 229 -13.75 -9.98 15.52
C PRO A 229 -12.79 -11.17 15.74
N GLU A 230 -12.61 -12.03 14.74
CA GLU A 230 -11.68 -13.17 14.79
C GLU A 230 -10.23 -12.80 14.43
N ILE A 231 -9.98 -11.56 13.99
CA ILE A 231 -8.66 -11.06 13.61
C ILE A 231 -8.19 -10.07 14.68
N LYS A 232 -6.96 -10.26 15.17
CA LYS A 232 -6.31 -9.29 16.03
C LYS A 232 -5.67 -8.20 15.17
N PHE A 233 -5.67 -6.97 15.65
CA PHE A 233 -5.04 -5.85 14.96
C PHE A 233 -3.97 -5.20 15.84
N LEU A 234 -2.89 -4.74 15.22
CA LEU A 234 -1.86 -3.96 15.89
C LEU A 234 -1.40 -2.81 15.00
N ASP A 235 -0.93 -1.72 15.63
CA ASP A 235 -0.32 -0.61 14.93
C ASP A 235 1.07 -1.02 14.43
N ALA A 236 1.25 -1.08 13.12
CA ALA A 236 2.49 -1.51 12.49
C ALA A 236 3.69 -0.62 12.87
N THR A 237 3.46 0.70 12.99
CA THR A 237 4.51 1.67 13.35
C THR A 237 4.95 1.47 14.80
N GLU A 238 4.01 1.28 15.73
CA GLU A 238 4.34 1.05 17.14
C GLU A 238 4.95 -0.34 17.36
N TYR A 239 4.50 -1.34 16.62
CA TYR A 239 5.07 -2.68 16.70
C TYR A 239 6.50 -2.75 16.13
N ALA A 240 6.79 -2.01 15.07
CA ALA A 240 8.13 -1.89 14.50
C ALA A 240 9.15 -1.29 15.49
N LYS A 241 8.71 -0.43 16.42
CA LYS A 241 9.57 0.19 17.44
C LYS A 241 9.90 -0.73 18.61
N LYS A 242 9.18 -1.84 18.78
CA LYS A 242 9.46 -2.79 19.87
C LYS A 242 10.80 -3.48 19.64
N GLU A 243 11.57 -3.65 20.71
CA GLU A 243 12.76 -4.50 20.71
C GLU A 243 12.38 -5.92 20.29
N PRO A 244 13.23 -6.65 19.54
CA PRO A 244 12.90 -7.99 19.06
C PRO A 244 12.45 -8.96 20.15
N LYS A 245 13.03 -8.87 21.35
CA LYS A 245 12.68 -9.69 22.52
C LYS A 245 11.26 -9.44 23.07
N ASP A 246 10.69 -8.27 22.80
CA ASP A 246 9.37 -7.85 23.28
C ASP A 246 8.27 -8.06 22.22
N ARG A 247 8.65 -8.62 21.06
CA ARG A 247 7.73 -8.99 19.99
C ARG A 247 7.15 -10.38 20.23
N HIS A 248 5.92 -10.57 19.77
CA HIS A 248 5.24 -11.85 19.90
C HIS A 248 5.92 -12.90 19.00
N PRO A 249 6.21 -14.12 19.49
CA PRO A 249 6.87 -15.16 18.72
C PRO A 249 5.88 -15.84 17.75
N PHE A 250 5.54 -15.16 16.67
CA PHE A 250 4.67 -15.70 15.63
C PHE A 250 5.26 -16.96 14.99
N TYR A 251 4.39 -17.90 14.60
CA TYR A 251 4.76 -19.10 13.85
C TYR A 251 5.14 -18.77 12.40
N ALA A 252 4.42 -17.83 11.80
CA ALA A 252 4.65 -17.37 10.43
C ALA A 252 4.36 -15.87 10.30
N SER A 253 5.01 -15.23 9.33
CA SER A 253 4.74 -13.84 8.98
C SER A 253 4.79 -13.61 7.48
N TYR A 254 3.81 -12.86 6.97
CA TYR A 254 3.65 -12.54 5.56
C TYR A 254 3.56 -11.03 5.36
N TYR A 255 4.28 -10.53 4.36
CA TYR A 255 4.38 -9.11 4.05
C TYR A 255 3.64 -8.85 2.75
N ILE A 256 2.54 -8.11 2.85
CA ILE A 256 1.75 -7.72 1.69
C ILE A 256 2.31 -6.40 1.16
N GLY A 257 2.36 -6.23 -0.15
CA GLY A 257 2.89 -5.02 -0.75
C GLY A 257 2.76 -5.01 -2.26
N LEU A 258 3.27 -3.94 -2.86
CA LEU A 258 3.40 -3.78 -4.31
C LEU A 258 4.88 -3.80 -4.65
N PHE A 259 5.42 -4.99 -4.91
CA PHE A 259 6.85 -5.15 -5.09
C PHE A 259 7.26 -4.85 -6.53
N PHE A 260 7.78 -3.65 -6.75
CA PHE A 260 8.40 -3.29 -8.03
C PHE A 260 9.77 -3.96 -8.16
N LYS A 261 10.16 -4.30 -9.40
CA LYS A 261 11.46 -4.95 -9.72
C LYS A 261 11.72 -6.27 -8.99
N ASP A 262 10.65 -7.01 -8.67
CA ASP A 262 10.76 -8.37 -8.16
C ASP A 262 10.89 -9.37 -9.32
N ASP A 263 11.94 -9.22 -10.12
CA ASP A 263 12.11 -9.95 -11.39
C ASP A 263 12.20 -11.48 -11.17
N ASP A 264 12.74 -11.88 -10.02
CA ASP A 264 12.86 -13.28 -9.60
C ASP A 264 11.63 -13.78 -8.82
N ASN A 265 10.60 -12.95 -8.59
CA ASN A 265 9.40 -13.31 -7.82
C ASN A 265 9.73 -13.81 -6.41
N HIS A 266 10.61 -13.11 -5.68
CA HIS A 266 10.94 -13.42 -4.29
C HIS A 266 9.78 -13.08 -3.35
N TRP A 267 9.13 -11.94 -3.58
CA TRP A 267 8.11 -11.38 -2.68
C TRP A 267 6.69 -11.72 -3.07
N GLN A 268 6.43 -11.75 -4.38
CA GLN A 268 5.13 -12.06 -4.94
C GLN A 268 5.28 -13.17 -5.98
N PRO A 269 4.36 -14.15 -6.05
CA PRO A 269 4.43 -15.20 -7.07
C PRO A 269 4.30 -14.70 -8.51
N GLN A 270 3.65 -13.53 -8.67
CA GLN A 270 3.41 -12.89 -9.95
C GLN A 270 3.40 -11.37 -9.78
N ASP A 271 3.89 -10.64 -10.77
CA ASP A 271 3.85 -9.18 -10.80
C ASP A 271 2.40 -8.66 -10.63
N PHE A 272 2.18 -7.84 -9.60
CA PHE A 272 0.87 -7.28 -9.29
C PHE A 272 0.22 -6.54 -10.46
N ARG A 273 1.01 -6.00 -11.40
CA ARG A 273 0.51 -5.28 -12.59
C ARG A 273 -0.27 -6.19 -13.54
N GLN A 274 -0.03 -7.50 -13.49
CA GLN A 274 -0.71 -8.51 -14.29
C GLN A 274 -2.00 -9.01 -13.65
N VAL A 275 -2.02 -9.13 -12.32
CA VAL A 275 -3.15 -9.75 -11.58
C VAL A 275 -4.13 -8.74 -10.97
N GLY A 276 -3.69 -7.49 -10.81
CA GLY A 276 -4.45 -6.43 -10.15
C GLY A 276 -3.85 -6.08 -8.78
N LEU A 277 -4.05 -4.82 -8.37
CA LEU A 277 -3.42 -4.23 -7.19
C LEU A 277 -3.81 -4.95 -5.90
N HIS A 278 -5.08 -5.32 -5.76
CA HIS A 278 -5.59 -5.99 -4.56
C HIS A 278 -5.41 -7.51 -4.63
N ARG A 279 -5.60 -8.11 -5.82
CA ARG A 279 -5.54 -9.57 -5.98
C ARG A 279 -4.16 -10.14 -5.69
N THR A 280 -3.08 -9.39 -5.87
CA THR A 280 -1.71 -9.84 -5.52
C THR A 280 -1.62 -10.32 -4.06
N ALA A 281 -2.39 -9.76 -3.12
CA ALA A 281 -2.42 -10.28 -1.74
C ALA A 281 -2.93 -11.71 -1.65
N GLY A 282 -3.91 -12.09 -2.49
CA GLY A 282 -4.37 -13.47 -2.60
C GLY A 282 -3.27 -14.41 -3.11
N TYR A 283 -2.49 -13.97 -4.09
CA TYR A 283 -1.33 -14.72 -4.60
C TYR A 283 -0.24 -14.85 -3.53
N ILE A 284 0.16 -13.74 -2.88
CA ILE A 284 1.18 -13.74 -1.82
C ILE A 284 0.78 -14.66 -0.66
N LEU A 285 -0.50 -14.70 -0.29
CA LEU A 285 -1.01 -15.53 0.80
C LEU A 285 -1.40 -16.95 0.35
N GLY A 286 -1.32 -17.27 -0.95
CA GLY A 286 -1.72 -18.58 -1.48
C GLY A 286 -3.20 -18.91 -1.25
N VAL A 287 -4.08 -17.93 -1.29
CA VAL A 287 -5.54 -18.09 -1.12
C VAL A 287 -6.29 -17.80 -2.42
N ASP A 288 -7.58 -18.09 -2.46
CA ASP A 288 -8.44 -17.73 -3.59
C ASP A 288 -8.33 -16.22 -3.93
N PRO A 289 -7.85 -15.86 -5.15
CA PRO A 289 -7.62 -14.47 -5.54
C PRO A 289 -8.89 -13.74 -5.98
N THR A 290 -10.07 -14.38 -5.90
CA THR A 290 -11.34 -13.71 -6.14
C THR A 290 -11.50 -12.55 -5.16
N GLU A 291 -11.84 -11.38 -5.68
CA GLU A 291 -11.98 -10.17 -4.89
C GLU A 291 -13.26 -10.15 -4.05
N GLU A 292 -13.20 -9.52 -2.88
CA GLU A 292 -14.33 -9.33 -1.99
C GLU A 292 -14.25 -7.93 -1.39
N ALA A 293 -15.39 -7.26 -1.18
CA ALA A 293 -15.39 -5.97 -0.51
C ALA A 293 -14.97 -6.14 0.97
N PRO A 294 -14.15 -5.22 1.54
CA PRO A 294 -13.84 -5.27 2.96
C PRO A 294 -15.09 -4.96 3.79
N LYS A 295 -15.21 -5.60 4.96
CA LYS A 295 -16.25 -5.28 5.94
C LYS A 295 -15.83 -4.04 6.72
N LEU A 296 -16.71 -3.05 6.79
CA LEU A 296 -16.43 -1.77 7.43
C LEU A 296 -17.27 -1.57 8.68
N THR A 297 -16.64 -1.00 9.70
CA THR A 297 -17.31 -0.55 10.92
C THR A 297 -17.84 0.86 10.72
N VAL A 298 -19.12 1.07 11.02
CA VAL A 298 -19.77 2.39 11.09
C VAL A 298 -20.41 2.51 12.47
N ASP A 299 -19.97 3.48 13.28
CA ASP A 299 -20.48 3.66 14.65
C ASP A 299 -21.87 4.33 14.66
N ASP A 300 -22.06 5.35 13.81
CA ASP A 300 -23.32 6.06 13.62
C ASP A 300 -23.88 5.71 12.24
N ASP A 301 -24.92 4.88 12.21
CA ASP A 301 -25.57 4.42 10.97
C ASP A 301 -26.78 5.27 10.56
N THR A 302 -26.83 6.52 11.02
CA THR A 302 -27.88 7.46 10.61
C THR A 302 -27.53 8.12 9.29
N ARG A 303 -28.53 8.38 8.44
CA ARG A 303 -28.32 9.10 7.20
C ARG A 303 -27.84 10.55 7.48
N PRO A 304 -26.71 11.01 6.91
CA PRO A 304 -26.18 12.35 7.20
C PRO A 304 -27.10 13.50 6.76
N ILE A 305 -27.77 13.35 5.61
CA ILE A 305 -28.69 14.33 5.04
C ILE A 305 -29.92 13.62 4.45
N GLU A 306 -31.10 14.16 4.69
CA GLU A 306 -32.36 13.50 4.31
C GLU A 306 -32.50 13.38 2.79
N GLU A 307 -32.14 14.42 2.04
CA GLU A 307 -32.30 14.44 0.59
C GLU A 307 -31.36 13.42 -0.10
N PRO A 308 -31.75 12.92 -1.29
CA PRO A 308 -30.88 12.10 -2.12
C PRO A 308 -29.59 12.85 -2.50
N TYR A 309 -28.46 12.19 -2.29
CA TYR A 309 -27.16 12.78 -2.53
C TYR A 309 -26.17 11.81 -3.16
N VAL A 310 -25.25 12.38 -3.92
CA VAL A 310 -24.13 11.68 -4.55
C VAL A 310 -22.85 12.13 -3.88
N VAL A 311 -22.02 11.18 -3.52
CA VAL A 311 -20.69 11.47 -2.99
C VAL A 311 -19.68 11.48 -4.13
N ILE A 312 -18.81 12.49 -4.12
CA ILE A 312 -17.69 12.56 -5.04
C ILE A 312 -16.34 12.61 -4.31
N ALA A 313 -15.31 12.06 -4.96
CA ALA A 313 -13.92 12.19 -4.56
C ALA A 313 -13.07 12.56 -5.77
N THR A 314 -12.48 13.73 -5.71
CA THR A 314 -11.78 14.41 -6.81
C THR A 314 -10.28 14.48 -6.61
N HIS A 315 -9.79 14.09 -5.43
CA HIS A 315 -8.37 14.09 -5.10
C HIS A 315 -7.75 12.69 -5.17
N ALA A 316 -6.46 12.69 -5.53
CA ALA A 316 -5.60 11.51 -5.58
C ALA A 316 -4.14 11.88 -5.26
N SER A 317 -3.29 10.89 -5.05
CA SER A 317 -1.89 11.08 -4.64
C SER A 317 -0.97 11.61 -5.74
N THR A 318 -1.30 11.39 -7.02
CA THR A 318 -0.53 11.87 -8.17
C THR A 318 -1.44 12.39 -9.28
N GLN A 319 -0.96 13.36 -10.05
CA GLN A 319 -1.76 14.05 -11.08
C GLN A 319 -2.28 13.11 -12.17
N CYS A 320 -1.57 12.02 -12.48
CA CYS A 320 -2.03 11.04 -13.46
C CYS A 320 -3.31 10.29 -13.05
N LYS A 321 -3.63 10.24 -11.75
CA LYS A 321 -4.86 9.66 -11.23
C LYS A 321 -6.05 10.64 -11.27
N TYR A 322 -5.80 11.94 -11.44
CA TYR A 322 -6.85 12.94 -11.57
C TYR A 322 -7.60 12.80 -12.90
N TRP A 323 -8.87 13.21 -12.90
CA TRP A 323 -9.60 13.44 -14.14
C TRP A 323 -9.21 14.81 -14.71
N ASN A 324 -8.22 14.80 -15.62
CA ASN A 324 -7.62 16.03 -16.15
C ASN A 324 -8.45 16.71 -17.26
N ASN A 325 -9.72 16.32 -17.45
CA ASN A 325 -10.61 17.01 -18.39
C ASN A 325 -11.08 18.35 -17.77
N PRO A 326 -10.80 19.50 -18.40
CA PRO A 326 -11.06 20.81 -17.79
C PRO A 326 -12.56 21.10 -17.57
N TYR A 327 -13.45 20.44 -18.31
CA TYR A 327 -14.90 20.60 -18.20
C TYR A 327 -15.57 19.40 -17.51
N GLY A 328 -14.79 18.39 -17.12
CA GLY A 328 -15.28 17.11 -16.63
C GLY A 328 -16.21 17.23 -15.44
N TRP A 329 -15.63 17.58 -14.29
CA TRP A 329 -16.38 17.70 -13.04
C TRP A 329 -17.46 18.77 -13.11
N TYR A 330 -17.21 19.90 -13.77
CA TYR A 330 -18.21 20.98 -13.92
C TYR A 330 -19.53 20.46 -14.51
N HIS A 331 -19.48 19.75 -15.64
CA HIS A 331 -20.70 19.25 -16.28
C HIS A 331 -21.34 18.09 -15.54
N VAL A 332 -20.55 17.21 -14.90
CA VAL A 332 -21.08 16.12 -14.06
C VAL A 332 -21.84 16.69 -12.86
N VAL A 333 -21.26 17.66 -12.14
CA VAL A 333 -21.91 18.31 -10.99
C VAL A 333 -23.18 19.03 -11.43
N LYS A 334 -23.13 19.77 -12.55
CA LYS A 334 -24.31 20.44 -13.11
C LYS A 334 -25.42 19.45 -13.46
N PHE A 335 -25.10 18.33 -14.10
CA PHE A 335 -26.05 17.27 -14.42
C PHE A 335 -26.69 16.69 -13.16
N LEU A 336 -25.89 16.25 -12.19
CA LEU A 336 -26.37 15.65 -10.94
C LEU A 336 -27.36 16.57 -10.20
N LYS A 337 -27.04 17.87 -10.12
CA LYS A 337 -27.94 18.85 -9.53
C LYS A 337 -29.21 19.05 -10.34
N SER A 338 -29.11 19.07 -11.67
CA SER A 338 -30.28 19.27 -12.54
C SER A 338 -31.31 18.14 -12.40
N VAL A 339 -30.88 16.93 -12.03
CA VAL A 339 -31.77 15.79 -11.75
C VAL A 339 -32.08 15.62 -10.25
N GLY A 340 -31.78 16.65 -9.44
CA GLY A 340 -32.21 16.74 -8.05
C GLY A 340 -31.34 16.04 -7.02
N TYR A 341 -30.07 15.76 -7.31
CA TYR A 341 -29.13 15.30 -6.29
C TYR A 341 -28.42 16.46 -5.61
N ARG A 342 -28.24 16.35 -4.30
CA ARG A 342 -27.16 17.05 -3.60
C ARG A 342 -25.83 16.39 -3.97
N VAL A 343 -24.77 17.19 -4.14
CA VAL A 343 -23.45 16.68 -4.58
C VAL A 343 -22.43 17.03 -3.52
N VAL A 344 -21.89 16.01 -2.85
CA VAL A 344 -21.07 16.16 -1.64
C VAL A 344 -19.65 15.71 -1.92
N CYS A 345 -18.67 16.59 -1.70
CA CYS A 345 -17.26 16.24 -1.79
C CYS A 345 -16.72 15.82 -0.41
N ILE A 346 -16.15 14.62 -0.31
CA ILE A 346 -15.63 14.07 0.96
C ILE A 346 -14.11 13.89 0.97
N ASP A 347 -13.40 14.49 0.01
CA ASP A 347 -11.95 14.41 -0.06
C ASP A 347 -11.29 14.88 1.25
N LYS A 348 -10.09 14.38 1.53
CA LYS A 348 -9.37 14.80 2.75
C LYS A 348 -9.01 16.29 2.72
N GLU A 349 -8.57 16.78 1.57
CA GLU A 349 -8.11 18.15 1.40
C GLU A 349 -9.12 18.93 0.54
N TYR A 350 -9.27 20.23 0.80
CA TYR A 350 -10.05 21.11 -0.07
C TYR A 350 -9.32 21.43 -1.39
N ALA A 351 -8.00 21.55 -1.31
CA ALA A 351 -7.12 21.78 -2.45
C ALA A 351 -5.86 20.93 -2.27
N PHE A 352 -5.44 20.25 -3.33
CA PHE A 352 -4.24 19.42 -3.32
C PHE A 352 -3.51 19.51 -4.66
N GLY A 353 -2.20 19.59 -4.58
CA GLY A 353 -1.33 19.82 -5.71
C GLY A 353 0.12 19.90 -5.31
N ARG A 354 0.97 20.12 -6.30
CA ARG A 354 2.39 20.37 -6.10
C ARG A 354 2.88 21.41 -7.09
N ASP A 355 3.82 22.23 -6.64
CA ASP A 355 4.41 23.31 -7.42
C ASP A 355 3.31 24.24 -7.98
N LEU A 356 3.19 24.34 -9.30
CA LEU A 356 2.23 25.19 -10.00
C LEU A 356 0.92 24.49 -10.36
N VAL A 357 0.81 23.17 -10.10
CA VAL A 357 -0.37 22.37 -10.47
C VAL A 357 -1.20 22.09 -9.23
N TRP A 358 -2.34 22.76 -9.13
CA TRP A 358 -3.28 22.65 -8.03
C TRP A 358 -4.66 22.24 -8.53
N ASN A 359 -5.27 21.32 -7.79
CA ASN A 359 -6.64 20.90 -8.01
C ASN A 359 -7.45 21.36 -6.79
N HIS A 360 -8.65 21.84 -7.02
CA HIS A 360 -9.60 22.26 -5.99
C HIS A 360 -10.86 21.41 -6.12
N ILE A 361 -11.64 21.30 -5.04
CA ILE A 361 -12.98 20.73 -5.16
C ILE A 361 -13.79 21.46 -6.24
N PRO A 362 -14.66 20.76 -7.00
CA PRO A 362 -15.39 21.37 -8.10
C PRO A 362 -16.36 22.45 -7.63
N ASN A 363 -16.56 23.50 -8.44
CA ASN A 363 -17.57 24.50 -8.15
C ASN A 363 -18.97 23.87 -8.05
N GLY A 364 -19.74 24.32 -7.05
CA GLY A 364 -21.11 23.90 -6.82
C GLY A 364 -21.25 22.66 -5.95
N VAL A 365 -20.18 21.97 -5.55
CA VAL A 365 -20.31 20.85 -4.61
C VAL A 365 -20.44 21.37 -3.19
N GLU A 366 -21.04 20.57 -2.32
CA GLU A 366 -21.06 20.80 -0.89
C GLU A 366 -19.75 20.32 -0.27
N ASP A 367 -19.15 21.17 0.55
CA ASP A 367 -17.87 20.91 1.18
C ASP A 367 -18.06 20.07 2.45
N GLN A 368 -17.75 18.79 2.34
CA GLN A 368 -17.56 17.90 3.49
C GLN A 368 -16.11 17.40 3.55
N THR A 369 -15.16 18.18 3.02
CA THR A 369 -13.74 17.84 3.05
C THR A 369 -13.17 17.86 4.47
N GLY A 370 -11.90 17.49 4.61
CA GLY A 370 -11.15 17.52 5.86
C GLY A 370 -10.68 16.14 6.33
N PRO A 371 -9.71 16.10 7.27
CA PRO A 371 -9.12 14.87 7.81
C PRO A 371 -10.04 14.21 8.86
N ARG A 372 -11.29 13.95 8.48
CA ARG A 372 -12.28 13.29 9.35
C ARG A 372 -12.05 11.77 9.38
N SER A 373 -12.64 11.11 10.38
CA SER A 373 -12.46 9.67 10.57
C SER A 373 -12.95 8.86 9.38
N LEU A 374 -12.29 7.73 9.08
CA LEU A 374 -12.71 6.83 8.01
C LEU A 374 -14.10 6.23 8.26
N LYS A 375 -14.50 6.05 9.52
CA LYS A 375 -15.83 5.60 9.91
C LYS A 375 -16.91 6.60 9.52
N GLU A 376 -16.66 7.89 9.72
CA GLU A 376 -17.56 8.95 9.25
C GLU A 376 -17.62 8.97 7.71
N ARG A 377 -16.49 8.79 7.02
CA ARG A 377 -16.48 8.70 5.55
C ARG A 377 -17.26 7.49 5.04
N ALA A 378 -17.12 6.34 5.69
CA ALA A 378 -17.90 5.15 5.39
C ALA A 378 -19.41 5.38 5.58
N ARG A 379 -19.82 6.11 6.62
CA ARG A 379 -21.21 6.53 6.83
C ARG A 379 -21.74 7.38 5.67
N TRP A 380 -20.99 8.42 5.26
CA TRP A 380 -21.37 9.25 4.10
C TRP A 380 -21.58 8.42 2.84
N LEU A 381 -20.69 7.46 2.59
CA LEU A 381 -20.75 6.58 1.42
C LEU A 381 -21.91 5.60 1.50
N LYS A 382 -22.13 4.96 2.65
CA LYS A 382 -23.17 3.94 2.85
C LYS A 382 -24.58 4.46 2.55
N HIS A 383 -24.86 5.72 2.87
CA HIS A 383 -26.17 6.31 2.62
C HIS A 383 -26.26 7.13 1.32
N ALA A 384 -25.18 7.23 0.55
CA ALA A 384 -25.22 7.90 -0.75
C ALA A 384 -25.98 7.06 -1.78
N GLU A 385 -26.60 7.71 -2.76
CA GLU A 385 -27.29 7.02 -3.86
C GLU A 385 -26.29 6.30 -4.76
N PHE A 386 -25.13 6.92 -4.96
CA PHE A 386 -23.95 6.33 -5.57
C PHE A 386 -22.71 7.20 -5.30
N PHE A 387 -21.54 6.66 -5.61
CA PHE A 387 -20.24 7.32 -5.56
C PHE A 387 -19.70 7.60 -6.96
N VAL A 388 -19.06 8.76 -7.17
CA VAL A 388 -18.30 9.08 -8.38
C VAL A 388 -16.91 9.54 -8.00
N GLY A 389 -15.88 8.82 -8.42
CA GLY A 389 -14.52 9.19 -8.04
C GLY A 389 -13.43 8.65 -8.95
N LEU A 390 -12.20 8.80 -8.47
CA LEU A 390 -10.98 8.41 -9.16
C LEU A 390 -10.51 7.01 -8.74
N SER A 391 -9.45 6.49 -9.39
CA SER A 391 -8.68 5.36 -8.85
C SER A 391 -7.86 5.82 -7.63
N SER A 392 -8.55 6.01 -6.50
CA SER A 392 -7.99 6.45 -5.22
C SER A 392 -8.60 5.67 -4.05
N GLY A 393 -8.06 5.85 -2.83
CA GLY A 393 -8.49 5.10 -1.65
C GLY A 393 -9.98 5.23 -1.31
N LEU A 394 -10.62 6.37 -1.63
CA LEU A 394 -12.05 6.56 -1.39
C LEU A 394 -12.94 5.69 -2.27
N ALA A 395 -12.48 5.29 -3.47
CA ALA A 395 -13.21 4.32 -4.29
C ALA A 395 -13.27 2.94 -3.60
N TRP A 396 -12.19 2.52 -2.94
CA TRP A 396 -12.17 1.27 -2.17
C TRP A 396 -13.05 1.35 -0.92
N LEU A 397 -13.09 2.53 -0.29
CA LEU A 397 -13.97 2.75 0.86
C LEU A 397 -15.45 2.71 0.43
N ALA A 398 -15.77 3.28 -0.74
CA ALA A 398 -17.11 3.22 -1.33
C ALA A 398 -17.54 1.78 -1.61
N TRP A 399 -16.62 0.97 -2.14
CA TRP A 399 -16.87 -0.46 -2.36
C TRP A 399 -17.13 -1.21 -1.06
N GLY A 400 -16.31 -1.01 -0.02
CA GLY A 400 -16.55 -1.58 1.31
C GLY A 400 -17.85 -1.10 1.97
N ALA A 401 -18.31 0.11 1.65
CA ALA A 401 -19.58 0.64 2.12
C ALA A 401 -20.80 0.10 1.35
N GLY A 402 -20.58 -0.67 0.27
CA GLY A 402 -21.64 -1.29 -0.53
C GLY A 402 -22.38 -0.34 -1.47
N VAL A 403 -21.83 0.85 -1.74
CA VAL A 403 -22.46 1.85 -2.60
C VAL A 403 -22.04 1.68 -4.07
N PRO A 404 -22.97 1.78 -5.06
CA PRO A 404 -22.60 1.75 -6.48
C PRO A 404 -21.53 2.79 -6.80
N SER A 405 -20.46 2.38 -7.46
CA SER A 405 -19.25 3.21 -7.59
C SER A 405 -18.84 3.39 -9.05
N VAL A 406 -18.92 4.64 -9.52
CA VAL A 406 -18.40 5.10 -10.82
C VAL A 406 -16.93 5.46 -10.66
N ILE A 407 -16.05 4.73 -11.34
CA ILE A 407 -14.59 4.94 -11.25
C ILE A 407 -14.06 5.52 -12.56
N ILE A 408 -13.57 6.74 -12.49
CA ILE A 408 -12.94 7.47 -13.60
C ILE A 408 -11.42 7.29 -13.51
N SER A 409 -10.85 6.54 -14.45
CA SER A 409 -9.40 6.40 -14.57
C SER A 409 -9.03 5.99 -15.98
N GLY A 410 -7.99 6.62 -16.54
CA GLY A 410 -7.31 6.15 -17.75
C GLY A 410 -5.85 5.75 -17.51
N PHE A 411 -5.29 6.12 -16.36
CA PHE A 411 -3.91 5.78 -15.99
C PHE A 411 -3.76 4.31 -15.58
N THR A 412 -4.80 3.72 -14.99
CA THR A 412 -4.87 2.30 -14.64
C THR A 412 -5.77 1.55 -15.62
N HIS A 413 -5.42 0.29 -15.92
CA HIS A 413 -6.28 -0.63 -16.66
C HIS A 413 -7.48 -1.05 -15.78
N PRO A 414 -8.67 -1.33 -16.35
CA PRO A 414 -9.85 -1.74 -15.57
C PRO A 414 -9.65 -2.92 -14.62
N SER A 415 -8.72 -3.83 -14.90
CA SER A 415 -8.38 -4.97 -14.02
C SER A 415 -7.55 -4.61 -12.79
N THR A 416 -7.19 -3.33 -12.61
CA THR A 416 -6.31 -2.89 -11.51
C THR A 416 -7.07 -2.75 -10.20
N GLU A 417 -8.29 -2.20 -10.28
CA GLU A 417 -9.19 -2.02 -9.16
C GLU A 417 -10.18 -3.20 -9.05
N TYR A 418 -11.11 -3.12 -8.10
CA TYR A 418 -12.26 -4.02 -8.04
C TYR A 418 -13.18 -3.86 -9.25
N ASP A 419 -13.89 -4.92 -9.60
CA ASP A 419 -14.85 -4.95 -10.69
C ASP A 419 -16.09 -4.11 -10.35
N THR A 420 -16.47 -3.27 -11.30
CA THR A 420 -17.68 -2.47 -11.23
C THR A 420 -18.21 -2.28 -12.65
N PRO A 421 -19.51 -2.45 -12.89
CA PRO A 421 -20.11 -2.19 -14.20
C PRO A 421 -20.06 -0.69 -14.57
N TYR A 422 -19.65 0.17 -13.63
CA TYR A 422 -19.59 1.62 -13.79
C TYR A 422 -18.16 2.16 -13.94
N ARG A 423 -17.23 1.33 -14.42
CA ARG A 423 -15.86 1.75 -14.75
C ARG A 423 -15.85 2.63 -16.01
N VAL A 424 -15.32 3.86 -15.91
CA VAL A 424 -15.17 4.79 -17.03
C VAL A 424 -13.73 4.78 -17.54
N PHE A 425 -13.50 4.17 -18.71
CA PHE A 425 -12.17 3.98 -19.30
C PHE A 425 -12.19 4.24 -20.82
N SER A 426 -11.12 4.78 -21.40
CA SER A 426 -11.01 5.00 -22.85
C SER A 426 -9.81 4.25 -23.43
N THR A 427 -10.07 3.43 -24.45
CA THR A 427 -9.06 2.67 -25.20
C THR A 427 -8.51 3.41 -26.42
N HIS A 428 -9.05 4.60 -26.74
CA HIS A 428 -8.72 5.33 -27.98
C HIS A 428 -7.59 6.35 -27.82
N VAL A 429 -7.07 6.52 -26.60
CA VAL A 429 -5.97 7.42 -26.24
C VAL A 429 -4.91 6.66 -25.45
N CYS A 430 -3.76 7.29 -25.16
CA CYS A 430 -2.80 6.75 -24.19
C CYS A 430 -3.52 6.29 -22.91
N ASN A 431 -3.24 5.08 -22.44
CA ASN A 431 -3.90 4.50 -21.27
C ASN A 431 -3.01 3.45 -20.56
N GLY A 432 -3.43 3.03 -19.37
CA GLY A 432 -2.87 1.87 -18.65
C GLY A 432 -1.39 2.00 -18.26
N CYS A 433 -0.88 3.23 -18.11
CA CYS A 433 0.53 3.48 -17.78
C CYS A 433 0.97 2.81 -16.46
N TRP A 434 0.08 2.63 -15.49
CA TRP A 434 0.37 1.92 -14.23
C TRP A 434 0.69 0.43 -14.45
N ASN A 435 0.02 -0.19 -15.41
CA ASN A 435 0.10 -1.64 -15.66
C ASN A 435 1.20 -2.02 -16.65
N ASP A 436 1.79 -1.03 -17.31
CA ASP A 436 2.79 -1.24 -18.36
C ASP A 436 4.16 -1.53 -17.73
N ILE A 437 4.56 -2.79 -17.72
CA ILE A 437 5.78 -3.27 -17.02
C ILE A 437 7.08 -2.60 -17.48
N ARG A 438 7.08 -1.99 -18.67
CA ARG A 438 8.21 -1.25 -19.23
C ARG A 438 8.48 0.07 -18.49
N TYR A 439 7.50 0.55 -17.72
CA TYR A 439 7.60 1.79 -16.97
C TYR A 439 7.50 1.51 -15.47
N GLN A 440 8.39 2.14 -14.72
CA GLN A 440 8.42 2.06 -13.26
C GLN A 440 7.80 3.33 -12.69
N PHE A 441 6.82 3.16 -11.80
CA PHE A 441 6.11 4.29 -11.22
C PHE A 441 7.04 5.12 -10.33
N ASP A 442 7.12 6.42 -10.60
CA ASP A 442 7.92 7.34 -9.81
C ASP A 442 7.06 8.02 -8.75
N HIS A 443 7.12 7.48 -7.53
CA HIS A 443 6.41 7.99 -6.36
C HIS A 443 6.82 9.41 -5.95
N SER A 444 7.98 9.90 -6.39
CA SER A 444 8.47 11.24 -6.08
C SER A 444 7.96 12.30 -7.07
N ASN A 445 7.49 11.87 -8.24
CA ASN A 445 7.03 12.74 -9.31
C ASN A 445 5.51 12.85 -9.31
N PHE A 446 5.00 13.94 -8.73
CA PHE A 446 3.55 14.21 -8.72
C PHE A 446 2.94 14.29 -10.12
N LEU A 447 3.71 14.79 -11.11
CA LEU A 447 3.28 14.97 -12.50
C LEU A 447 3.65 13.78 -13.40
N TYR A 448 3.90 12.60 -12.82
CA TYR A 448 4.35 11.40 -13.52
C TYR A 448 3.46 11.06 -14.73
N CYS A 449 4.06 11.04 -15.93
CA CYS A 449 3.39 10.65 -17.17
C CYS A 449 4.41 10.01 -18.12
N PRO A 450 4.74 8.73 -17.96
CA PRO A 450 5.99 8.16 -18.49
C PRO A 450 6.04 8.16 -20.02
N LYS A 451 4.90 8.20 -20.70
CA LYS A 451 4.80 8.21 -22.17
C LYS A 451 4.81 9.62 -22.77
N HIS A 452 4.32 10.63 -22.05
CA HIS A 452 3.97 11.94 -22.62
C HIS A 452 4.26 13.16 -21.72
N GLN A 453 5.11 13.00 -20.69
CA GLN A 453 5.49 14.10 -19.80
C GLN A 453 6.11 15.27 -20.59
N ASN A 454 5.72 16.50 -20.26
CA ASN A 454 6.14 17.74 -20.92
C ASN A 454 5.80 17.82 -22.42
N THR A 455 4.73 17.15 -22.84
CA THR A 455 4.18 17.25 -24.22
C THR A 455 2.73 17.73 -24.19
N PRO A 456 2.17 18.20 -25.32
CA PRO A 456 0.74 18.52 -25.42
C PRO A 456 -0.19 17.34 -25.04
N ARG A 457 0.31 16.10 -25.14
CA ARG A 457 -0.41 14.86 -24.80
C ARG A 457 -0.24 14.42 -23.34
N GLN A 458 0.38 15.24 -22.48
CA GLN A 458 0.49 14.91 -21.06
C GLN A 458 -0.90 14.70 -20.43
N PHE A 459 -1.08 13.60 -19.71
CA PHE A 459 -2.36 13.16 -19.12
C PHE A 459 -3.51 12.97 -20.14
N GLU A 460 -3.18 12.70 -21.41
CA GLU A 460 -4.17 12.38 -22.44
C GLU A 460 -5.15 11.28 -22.00
N CYS A 461 -4.67 10.33 -21.21
CA CYS A 461 -5.43 9.20 -20.65
C CYS A 461 -6.71 9.61 -19.92
N THR A 462 -6.74 10.75 -19.24
CA THR A 462 -7.93 11.24 -18.54
C THR A 462 -8.50 12.50 -19.15
N LYS A 463 -7.72 13.30 -19.90
CA LYS A 463 -8.26 14.37 -20.75
C LYS A 463 -9.26 13.84 -21.79
N GLY A 464 -8.95 12.68 -22.39
CA GLY A 464 -9.78 12.02 -23.39
C GLY A 464 -11.08 11.40 -22.87
N ILE A 465 -11.26 11.32 -21.55
CA ILE A 465 -12.53 10.89 -20.95
C ILE A 465 -13.46 12.10 -20.89
N SER A 466 -14.52 12.10 -21.70
CA SER A 466 -15.50 13.18 -21.76
C SER A 466 -16.50 13.11 -20.58
N HIS A 467 -17.06 14.26 -20.22
CA HIS A 467 -18.13 14.31 -19.22
C HIS A 467 -19.37 13.53 -19.66
N GLN A 468 -19.69 13.50 -20.96
CA GLN A 468 -20.81 12.71 -21.47
C GLN A 468 -20.62 11.22 -21.21
N HIS A 469 -19.41 10.69 -21.38
CA HIS A 469 -19.14 9.28 -21.09
C HIS A 469 -19.38 8.96 -19.59
N VAL A 470 -18.95 9.86 -18.70
CA VAL A 470 -19.22 9.71 -17.26
C VAL A 470 -20.72 9.78 -16.96
N ILE A 471 -21.44 10.77 -17.52
CA ILE A 471 -22.89 10.95 -17.33
C ILE A 471 -23.67 9.72 -17.83
N GLU A 472 -23.36 9.22 -19.03
CA GLU A 472 -24.01 8.02 -19.57
C GLU A 472 -23.68 6.76 -18.76
N THR A 473 -22.53 6.73 -18.07
CA THR A 473 -22.21 5.65 -17.13
C THR A 473 -23.01 5.76 -15.84
N ILE A 474 -23.15 6.98 -15.30
CA ILE A 474 -24.00 7.26 -14.13
C ILE A 474 -25.44 6.82 -14.38
N LYS A 475 -26.00 7.14 -15.57
CA LYS A 475 -27.38 6.77 -15.94
C LYS A 475 -27.64 5.26 -15.99
N LYS A 476 -26.60 4.42 -16.03
CA LYS A 476 -26.75 2.95 -15.97
C LYS A 476 -27.02 2.44 -14.56
N ILE A 477 -26.78 3.25 -13.53
CA ILE A 477 -27.01 2.86 -12.14
C ILE A 477 -28.52 2.70 -11.91
N PRO A 478 -29.00 1.54 -11.43
CA PRO A 478 -30.40 1.34 -11.12
C PRO A 478 -30.92 2.42 -10.15
N GLY A 479 -32.06 3.03 -10.48
CA GLY A 479 -32.65 4.08 -9.66
C GLY A 479 -32.01 5.47 -9.84
N CYS A 480 -31.03 5.63 -10.73
CA CYS A 480 -30.49 6.95 -11.05
C CYS A 480 -31.60 7.86 -11.63
N ARG A 481 -31.69 9.07 -11.10
CA ARG A 481 -32.58 10.11 -11.63
C ARG A 481 -32.05 10.60 -12.97
N THR A 482 -32.94 10.70 -13.95
CA THR A 482 -32.59 11.13 -15.32
C THR A 482 -33.41 12.32 -15.81
N GLU A 483 -34.53 12.61 -15.15
CA GLU A 483 -35.41 13.72 -15.49
C GLU A 483 -34.92 15.01 -14.82
N VAL A 484 -34.83 16.08 -15.61
CA VAL A 484 -34.42 17.39 -15.10
C VAL A 484 -35.58 17.97 -14.28
N ILE A 485 -35.28 18.38 -13.06
CA ILE A 485 -36.22 19.10 -12.21
C ILE A 485 -36.22 20.56 -12.67
N GLU A 486 -37.38 21.09 -13.07
CA GLU A 486 -37.54 22.52 -13.33
C GLU A 486 -37.19 23.30 -12.05
N GLN A 487 -36.11 24.07 -12.10
CA GLN A 487 -35.78 24.98 -11.01
C GLN A 487 -36.76 26.15 -11.06
N VAL A 488 -37.67 26.23 -10.08
CA VAL A 488 -38.57 27.37 -9.85
C VAL A 488 -37.78 28.57 -9.36
#